data_AF-A0A9R1REY8-F1
#
_entry.id   AF-A0A9R1REY8-F1
#
_cell.length_a   1.000
_cell.length_b   1.000
_cell.length_c   1.000
_cell.angle_alpha   90.00
_cell.angle_beta   90.00
_cell.angle_gamma   90.00
#
_symmetry.space_group_name_H-M   'P 1'
#
loop_
_entity.id
_entity.type
_entity.pdbx_description
1 polymer ?
#
loop_
_entity_poly.entity_id
_entity_poly.type
_entity_poly.pdbx_seq_one_letter_code
_entity_poly.pdbx_strand_id
1 'polypeptide(L)' 'MASGGGAGPSRPQRQLSMGPRNLSRAITMRTEGFSGEEEESELVPSSLAPIVPILRAANAIEDDNPRVAYLCQYTYK' A
#
# COMPACT_ATOMS: atom_id res chain seq x y z
N MET A 1 6.62 -2.54 62.20
CA MET A 1 5.82 -3.66 61.64
C MET A 1 5.31 -3.24 60.26
N ALA A 2 5.37 -4.17 59.30
CA ALA A 2 5.00 -4.08 57.87
C ALA A 2 6.07 -3.62 56.85
N SER A 3 6.69 -4.65 56.25
CA SER A 3 6.96 -4.86 54.81
C SER A 3 7.94 -3.91 54.11
N GLY A 4 9.12 -4.35 53.63
CA GLY A 4 9.45 -5.66 53.06
C GLY A 4 9.24 -5.61 51.55
N GLY A 5 10.31 -5.33 50.80
CA GLY A 5 10.29 -5.28 49.33
C GLY A 5 11.71 -5.38 48.79
N GLY A 6 12.28 -6.59 48.82
CA GLY A 6 13.55 -6.89 48.18
C GLY A 6 13.37 -7.01 46.67
N ALA A 7 14.17 -6.26 45.91
CA ALA A 7 14.37 -6.49 44.48
C ALA A 7 15.78 -7.09 44.31
N GLY A 8 15.82 -8.41 44.11
CA GLY A 8 17.02 -9.15 43.73
C GLY A 8 17.45 -8.86 42.27
N PRO A 9 18.62 -9.38 41.87
CA PRO A 9 19.51 -8.72 40.93
C PRO A 9 19.40 -9.23 39.47
N SER A 10 20.01 -8.45 38.57
CA SER A 10 20.63 -8.89 37.31
C SER A 10 19.76 -9.61 36.27
N ARG A 11 19.22 -8.84 35.30
CA ARG A 11 18.94 -9.41 33.97
C ARG A 11 20.18 -9.27 33.08
N PRO A 12 20.65 -10.37 32.46
CA PRO A 12 21.80 -10.33 31.56
C PRO A 12 21.41 -9.70 30.22
N GLN A 13 22.28 -8.79 29.80
CA GLN A 13 22.73 -8.53 28.43
C GLN A 13 22.15 -9.48 27.36
N ARG A 14 21.19 -8.99 26.57
CA ARG A 14 21.05 -9.39 25.17
C ARG A 14 21.19 -8.15 24.31
N GLN A 15 22.44 -7.76 24.14
CA GLN A 15 22.89 -6.93 23.04
C GLN A 15 22.57 -7.71 21.77
N LEU A 16 21.39 -7.47 21.19
CA LEU A 16 21.07 -7.94 19.85
C LEU A 16 21.95 -7.13 18.91
N SER A 17 23.15 -7.66 18.66
CA SER A 17 24.01 -7.26 17.56
C SER A 17 23.29 -7.58 16.25
N MET A 18 22.36 -6.70 15.87
CA MET A 18 21.83 -6.69 14.52
C MET A 18 22.55 -5.58 13.78
N GLY A 19 23.78 -5.89 13.37
CA GLY A 19 24.51 -5.07 12.40
C GLY A 19 23.62 -4.80 11.18
N PRO A 20 23.79 -3.65 10.50
CA PRO A 20 22.92 -3.27 9.40
C PRO A 20 23.03 -4.33 8.30
N ARG A 21 21.96 -5.13 8.16
CA ARG A 21 21.79 -6.03 7.02
C ARG A 21 21.50 -5.14 5.83
N ASN A 22 22.55 -4.78 5.11
CA ASN A 22 22.53 -4.21 3.77
C ASN A 22 21.85 -5.19 2.80
N LEU A 23 20.52 -5.22 2.84
CA LEU A 23 19.70 -5.85 1.80
C LEU A 23 19.82 -4.97 0.55
N SER A 24 20.82 -5.24 -0.27
CA SER A 24 20.87 -4.75 -1.65
C SER A 24 19.68 -5.33 -2.41
N ARG A 25 18.52 -4.67 -2.33
CA ARG A 25 17.39 -4.95 -3.23
C ARG A 25 17.80 -4.46 -4.61
N ALA A 26 18.20 -5.40 -5.47
CA ALA A 26 18.29 -5.13 -6.89
C ALA A 26 16.89 -4.72 -7.38
N ILE A 27 16.75 -3.46 -7.79
CA ILE A 27 15.53 -2.98 -8.45
C ILE A 27 15.59 -3.47 -9.90
N THR A 28 14.73 -4.44 -10.23
CA THR A 28 14.51 -4.85 -11.62
C THR A 28 13.06 -4.60 -11.98
N MET A 29 12.69 -3.32 -12.12
CA MET A 29 11.56 -2.95 -12.97
C MET A 29 11.97 -1.75 -13.81
N ARG A 30 12.21 -2.01 -15.09
CA ARG A 30 12.19 -0.99 -16.13
C ARG A 30 10.73 -0.82 -16.53
N THR A 31 10.15 0.33 -16.22
CA THR A 31 8.90 0.79 -16.82
C THR A 31 9.26 1.69 -18.00
N GLU A 32 9.96 1.12 -18.98
CA GLU A 32 10.16 1.79 -20.27
C GLU A 32 9.02 1.32 -21.18
N GLY A 33 8.07 2.22 -21.48
CA GLY A 33 7.11 2.02 -22.56
C GLY A 33 5.65 1.78 -22.19
N PHE A 34 5.07 2.57 -21.28
CA PHE A 34 3.63 2.88 -21.39
C PHE A 34 3.50 4.24 -22.08
N SER A 35 3.80 4.26 -23.38
CA SER A 35 3.41 5.36 -24.26
C SER A 35 1.89 5.39 -24.29
N GLY A 36 1.32 6.48 -23.78
CA GLY A 36 -0.10 6.68 -23.55
C GLY A 36 -0.89 6.96 -24.82
N GLU A 37 -0.93 6.01 -25.74
CA GLU A 37 -1.75 6.04 -26.94
C GLU A 37 -1.87 4.60 -27.45
N GLU A 38 -3.11 4.13 -27.69
CA GLU A 38 -3.52 2.71 -27.89
C GLU A 38 -3.80 2.04 -26.52
N GLU A 39 -5.02 1.81 -26.03
CA GLU A 39 -6.17 1.17 -26.67
C GLU A 39 -7.37 1.27 -25.66
N GLU A 40 -8.25 2.26 -25.79
CA GLU A 40 -9.35 2.46 -24.81
C GLU A 40 -10.57 1.54 -25.01
N SER A 41 -10.36 0.38 -25.62
CA SER A 41 -11.37 -0.67 -25.72
C SER A 41 -10.95 -1.91 -24.97
N GLU A 42 -10.37 -1.74 -23.78
CA GLU A 42 -10.17 -2.83 -22.84
C GLU A 42 -11.53 -3.50 -22.60
N LEU A 43 -11.62 -4.78 -22.97
CA LEU A 43 -12.83 -5.57 -22.84
C LEU A 43 -13.28 -5.58 -21.39
N VAL A 44 -14.26 -4.75 -21.06
CA VAL A 44 -14.84 -4.70 -19.72
C VAL A 44 -15.50 -6.07 -19.45
N PRO A 45 -15.07 -6.80 -18.41
CA PRO A 45 -15.77 -8.00 -17.97
C PRO A 45 -17.24 -7.71 -17.72
N SER A 46 -18.13 -8.62 -18.12
CA SER A 46 -19.59 -8.43 -17.97
C SER A 46 -20.01 -8.16 -16.52
N SER A 47 -19.28 -8.68 -15.54
CA SER A 47 -19.50 -8.39 -14.11
C SER A 47 -19.25 -6.93 -13.72
N LEU A 48 -18.39 -6.21 -14.46
CA LEU A 48 -18.07 -4.81 -14.20
C LEU A 48 -18.93 -3.84 -15.03
N ALA A 49 -19.60 -4.31 -16.08
CA ALA A 49 -20.45 -3.48 -16.93
C ALA A 49 -21.45 -2.58 -16.17
N PRO A 50 -22.10 -3.03 -15.07
CA PRO A 50 -23.01 -2.17 -14.30
C PRO A 50 -22.31 -1.01 -13.59
N ILE A 51 -21.02 -1.12 -13.26
CA ILE A 51 -20.27 -0.14 -12.47
C ILE A 51 -19.26 0.68 -13.28
N VAL A 52 -19.00 0.34 -14.55
CA VAL A 52 -18.13 1.11 -15.45
C VAL A 52 -18.45 2.61 -15.48
N PRO A 53 -19.72 3.06 -15.51
CA PRO A 53 -20.01 4.49 -15.47
C PRO A 53 -19.47 5.17 -14.21
N ILE A 54 -19.49 4.48 -13.06
CA ILE A 54 -18.97 4.99 -11.78
C ILE A 54 -17.45 5.08 -11.84
N LEU A 55 -16.78 4.05 -12.36
CA LEU A 55 -15.32 4.03 -12.48
C LEU A 55 -14.81 5.10 -13.46
N ARG A 56 -15.51 5.31 -14.59
CA ARG A 56 -15.19 6.40 -15.52
C ARG A 56 -15.37 7.78 -14.89
N ALA A 57 -16.47 7.97 -14.15
CA ALA A 57 -16.70 9.22 -13.44
C ALA A 57 -15.62 9.48 -12.38
N ALA A 58 -15.18 8.44 -11.67
CA ALA A 58 -14.10 8.54 -10.68
C ALA A 58 -12.78 9.00 -11.31
N ASN A 59 -12.41 8.45 -12.47
CA ASN A 59 -11.21 8.88 -13.20
C ASN A 59 -11.32 10.33 -13.70
N ALA A 60 -12.51 10.77 -14.13
CA ALA A 60 -12.72 12.13 -14.63
C ALA A 60 -12.60 13.22 -13.54
N ILE A 61 -12.82 12.87 -12.26
CA ILE A 61 -12.77 13.82 -11.13
C ILE A 61 -11.52 13.65 -10.26
N GLU A 62 -10.55 12.83 -10.68
CA GLU A 62 -9.39 12.47 -9.85
C GLU A 62 -8.59 13.71 -9.41
N ASP A 63 -8.34 14.63 -10.33
CA ASP A 63 -7.59 15.86 -10.06
C ASP A 63 -8.37 16.86 -9.19
N ASP A 64 -9.67 17.01 -9.43
CA ASP A 64 -10.51 17.99 -8.74
C ASP A 64 -10.92 17.50 -7.33
N ASN A 65 -11.15 16.20 -7.18
CA ASN A 65 -11.71 15.59 -5.97
C ASN A 65 -11.08 14.21 -5.68
N PRO A 66 -9.78 14.16 -5.34
CA PRO A 66 -9.04 12.91 -5.20
C PRO A 66 -9.59 11.98 -4.13
N ARG A 67 -10.19 12.53 -3.06
CA ARG A 67 -10.84 11.71 -2.01
C ARG A 67 -12.07 10.97 -2.53
N VAL A 68 -12.87 11.62 -3.38
CA VAL A 68 -14.08 11.00 -3.94
C VAL A 68 -13.68 9.94 -4.95
N ALA A 69 -12.73 10.26 -5.84
CA ALA A 69 -12.17 9.30 -6.80
C ALA A 69 -11.62 8.05 -6.10
N TYR A 70 -10.81 8.24 -5.05
CA TYR A 70 -10.25 7.13 -4.27
C TYR A 70 -11.33 6.24 -3.64
N LEU A 71 -12.37 6.83 -3.05
CA LEU A 71 -13.46 6.07 -2.42
C LEU A 71 -14.24 5.27 -3.45
N CYS A 72 -14.57 5.86 -4.60
CA CYS A 72 -15.23 5.16 -5.69
C CYS A 72 -14.38 4.01 -6.23
N GLN A 73 -13.06 4.15 -6.31
CA GLN A 73 -12.19 3.06 -6.75
C GLN A 73 -12.05 1.97 -5.68
N TYR A 74 -11.89 2.32 -4.40
CA TYR A 74 -11.71 1.37 -3.30
C TYR A 74 -12.92 0.45 -3.09
N THR A 75 -14.14 0.93 -3.33
CA THR A 75 -15.35 0.13 -3.12
C THR A 75 -15.54 -0.99 -4.15
N TYR A 76 -14.86 -0.92 -5.29
CA TYR A 76 -15.07 -1.83 -6.42
C TYR A 76 -13.79 -2.54 -6.89
N LYS A 77 -12.69 -2.35 -6.16
CA LYS A 77 -11.44 -3.06 -6.37
C LYS A 77 -11.37 -4.30 -5.48
#